data_AF-A0A7S2C2B7-F1
#
_entry.id   AF-A0A7S2C2B7-F1
#
_cell.length_a   1.000
_cell.length_b   1.000
_cell.length_c   1.000
_cell.angle_alpha   90.00
_cell.angle_beta   90.00
_cell.angle_gamma   90.00
#
_symmetry.space_group_name_H-M   'P 1'
#
loop_
_entity.id
_entity.type
_entity.pdbx_description
1 polymer ?
#
loop_
_entity_poly.entity_id
_entity_poly.type
_entity_poly.pdbx_seq_one_letter_code
_entity_poly.pdbx_strand_id
1 'polypeptide(L)'
;GSHWEQRLFMNELMASTTSPHTVYSVLTLAALEDSGWYGVNYSLAHPIIWGRNQGCAWATEKCVNSTGAHAGFCDTTMSSSTTGCSPNHLAKGFCNFVTYSSAIGSSYAYGGESYQYFTDTTKGGSLEQADFCPYRQPYGNGDCDDTANAPASNYRAESYGEGSLCYESTLSQTVGGYVVSASSGQGCHKSRCNAGTLELELKDTSGSSIWLACTTAGATVSPATSSGITGGITCPDIHELLCDSHACPGLPCDGTADCHAGVCICGTAFGNECNSDPPSPPPSPPPPSPPPLPPPSPPPPSPPPMEPPLPPAIPPTRTITSTCSDSPATGWECTCCLQRDCDYMDKGMQQLCELGRCCYPADSSPAEPCCD
;
A
#
# COMPACT_ATOMS: atom_id res chain seq x y z
N GLY A 1 6.60 -13.31 -5.02
CA GLY A 1 7.22 -11.98 -4.87
C GLY A 1 7.94 -11.91 -3.53
N SER A 2 8.71 -10.84 -3.29
CA SER A 2 9.47 -10.62 -2.05
C SER A 2 9.01 -9.40 -1.24
N HIS A 3 7.89 -8.79 -1.64
CA HIS A 3 7.30 -7.60 -1.03
C HIS A 3 5.80 -7.81 -0.84
N TRP A 4 5.20 -7.07 0.08
CA TRP A 4 3.76 -6.94 0.18
C TRP A 4 3.19 -6.20 -1.03
N GLU A 5 1.95 -6.55 -1.37
CA GLU A 5 1.21 -5.91 -2.44
C GLU A 5 1.07 -4.40 -2.14
N GLN A 6 1.70 -3.57 -2.97
CA GLN A 6 1.80 -2.13 -2.76
C GLN A 6 0.42 -1.47 -2.77
N ARG A 7 -0.51 -1.96 -3.59
CA ARG A 7 -1.89 -1.45 -3.60
C ARG A 7 -2.55 -1.62 -2.24
N LEU A 8 -2.32 -2.76 -1.57
CA LEU A 8 -2.99 -3.12 -0.33
C LEU A 8 -2.28 -2.61 0.92
N PHE A 9 -0.96 -2.44 0.86
CA PHE A 9 -0.11 -2.14 2.02
C PHE A 9 0.89 -1.01 1.74
N MET A 10 0.43 0.08 1.12
CA MET A 10 1.22 1.17 0.53
C MET A 10 2.47 1.63 1.32
N ASN A 11 2.35 1.86 2.62
CA ASN A 11 3.44 2.38 3.44
C ASN A 11 4.01 1.37 4.44
N GLU A 12 3.78 0.09 4.23
CA GLU A 12 4.37 -0.99 5.01
C GLU A 12 5.88 -1.12 4.71
N LEU A 13 6.70 -1.46 5.70
CA LEU A 13 8.14 -1.67 5.55
C LEU A 13 8.52 -2.54 4.34
N MET A 14 7.81 -3.64 4.14
CA MET A 14 8.07 -4.61 3.11
C MET A 14 7.22 -4.36 1.86
N ALA A 15 6.61 -3.17 1.72
CA ALA A 15 6.02 -2.74 0.46
C ALA A 15 7.10 -2.54 -0.60
N SER A 16 6.73 -2.66 -1.88
CA SER A 16 7.69 -2.63 -2.99
C SER A 16 8.36 -1.27 -3.25
N THR A 17 7.81 -0.19 -2.68
CA THR A 17 8.33 1.17 -2.84
C THR A 17 8.55 1.85 -1.51
N THR A 18 9.55 2.72 -1.45
CA THR A 18 9.90 3.42 -0.22
C THR A 18 8.92 4.55 0.06
N SER A 19 8.54 4.66 1.33
CA SER A 19 7.74 5.77 1.86
C SER A 19 8.55 6.51 2.92
N PRO A 20 8.57 7.85 2.96
CA PRO A 20 9.14 8.58 4.09
C PRO A 20 8.41 8.29 5.40
N HIS A 21 7.18 7.76 5.32
CA HIS A 21 6.33 7.42 6.46
C HIS A 21 6.08 5.91 6.53
N THR A 22 7.17 5.15 6.56
CA THR A 22 7.14 3.68 6.61
C THR A 22 6.67 3.17 7.97
N VAL A 23 5.84 2.11 7.99
CA VAL A 23 5.33 1.48 9.23
C VAL A 23 5.78 0.03 9.35
N TYR A 24 6.17 -0.36 10.57
CA TYR A 24 6.43 -1.74 10.98
C TYR A 24 5.13 -2.37 11.46
N SER A 25 4.31 -2.83 10.53
CA SER A 25 2.96 -3.26 10.88
C SER A 25 2.92 -4.68 11.45
N VAL A 26 1.77 -5.05 12.00
CA VAL A 26 1.47 -6.44 12.41
C VAL A 26 1.67 -7.44 11.27
N LEU A 27 1.59 -7.02 10.01
CA LEU A 27 1.74 -7.89 8.84
C LEU A 27 3.18 -8.40 8.70
N THR A 28 4.16 -7.49 8.67
CA THR A 28 5.58 -7.89 8.62
C THR A 28 6.00 -8.61 9.89
N LEU A 29 5.53 -8.16 11.04
CA LEU A 29 5.79 -8.85 12.31
C LEU A 29 5.25 -10.30 12.29
N ALA A 30 4.05 -10.54 11.77
CA ALA A 30 3.52 -11.89 11.60
C ALA A 30 4.33 -12.74 10.63
N ALA A 31 4.76 -12.17 9.49
CA ALA A 31 5.61 -12.91 8.56
C ALA A 31 6.96 -13.30 9.18
N LEU A 32 7.52 -12.46 10.06
CA LEU A 32 8.74 -12.78 10.81
C LEU A 32 8.50 -13.89 11.84
N GLU A 33 7.37 -13.88 12.55
CA GLU A 33 7.01 -14.96 13.47
C GLU A 33 6.81 -16.29 12.72
N ASP A 34 6.04 -16.29 11.63
CA ASP A 34 5.74 -17.47 10.81
C ASP A 34 6.98 -18.08 10.14
N SER A 35 8.04 -17.28 9.93
CA SER A 35 9.33 -17.79 9.44
C SER A 35 10.00 -18.77 10.41
N GLY A 36 9.63 -18.72 11.70
CA GLY A 36 10.23 -19.49 12.78
C GLY A 36 11.61 -18.99 13.22
N TRP A 37 12.12 -17.89 12.68
CA TRP A 37 13.42 -17.31 13.04
C TRP A 37 13.36 -16.31 14.18
N TYR A 38 12.19 -15.72 14.43
CA TYR A 38 12.03 -14.60 15.35
C TYR A 38 10.92 -14.87 16.37
N GLY A 39 11.18 -14.48 17.63
CA GLY A 39 10.12 -14.24 18.60
C GLY A 39 9.69 -12.77 18.50
N VAL A 40 8.40 -12.54 18.30
CA VAL A 40 7.89 -11.21 17.92
C VAL A 40 7.09 -10.60 19.06
N ASN A 41 7.33 -9.31 19.32
CA ASN A 41 6.53 -8.52 20.24
C ASN A 41 5.55 -7.64 19.46
N TYR A 42 4.32 -8.11 19.30
CA TYR A 42 3.27 -7.39 18.58
C TYR A 42 2.85 -6.07 19.24
N SER A 43 3.18 -5.84 20.51
CA SER A 43 2.90 -4.56 21.17
C SER A 43 3.70 -3.39 20.58
N LEU A 44 4.77 -3.66 19.83
CA LEU A 44 5.57 -2.65 19.13
C LEU A 44 5.10 -2.40 17.69
N ALA A 45 3.99 -3.01 17.26
CA ALA A 45 3.50 -2.86 15.90
C ALA A 45 2.96 -1.44 15.66
N HIS A 46 3.42 -0.80 14.60
CA HIS A 46 2.84 0.47 14.15
C HIS A 46 1.46 0.24 13.51
N PRO A 47 0.49 1.11 13.79
CA PRO A 47 -0.81 1.04 13.12
C PRO A 47 -0.67 1.41 11.64
N ILE A 48 -1.19 0.57 10.75
CA ILE A 48 -1.34 0.90 9.33
C ILE A 48 -2.76 1.45 9.10
N ILE A 49 -2.85 2.70 8.67
CA ILE A 49 -4.13 3.38 8.37
C ILE A 49 -4.62 3.01 6.97
N TRP A 50 -3.69 2.83 6.04
CA TRP A 50 -3.97 2.44 4.66
C TRP A 50 -4.73 1.11 4.62
N GLY A 51 -5.90 1.09 3.98
CA GLY A 51 -6.74 -0.10 3.87
C GLY A 51 -7.45 -0.55 5.16
N ARG A 52 -7.29 0.18 6.28
CA ARG A 52 -7.88 -0.23 7.56
C ARG A 52 -9.40 -0.23 7.50
N ASN A 53 -10.00 -1.32 7.97
CA ASN A 53 -11.46 -1.54 8.02
C ASN A 53 -12.18 -1.40 6.66
N GLN A 54 -11.47 -1.49 5.53
CA GLN A 54 -12.08 -1.41 4.19
C GLN A 54 -12.77 -2.72 3.75
N GLY A 55 -12.63 -3.79 4.53
CA GLY A 55 -13.28 -5.09 4.28
C GLY A 55 -12.68 -5.85 3.09
N CYS A 56 -13.32 -6.97 2.71
CA CYS A 56 -12.79 -7.86 1.67
C CYS A 56 -12.69 -7.19 0.30
N ALA A 57 -13.65 -6.32 -0.05
CA ALA A 57 -13.69 -5.61 -1.32
C ALA A 57 -12.41 -4.80 -1.57
N TRP A 58 -11.78 -4.26 -0.52
CA TRP A 58 -10.47 -3.62 -0.62
C TRP A 58 -9.41 -4.49 -1.31
N ALA A 59 -9.36 -5.77 -0.94
CA ALA A 59 -8.39 -6.73 -1.42
C ALA A 59 -8.81 -7.38 -2.74
N THR A 60 -10.11 -7.64 -2.92
CA THR A 60 -10.62 -8.46 -4.03
C THR A 60 -11.18 -7.66 -5.20
N GLU A 61 -11.51 -6.39 -5.01
CA GLU A 61 -12.05 -5.53 -6.07
C GLU A 61 -11.03 -4.48 -6.54
N LYS A 62 -11.31 -3.88 -7.69
CA LYS A 62 -10.55 -2.74 -8.20
C LYS A 62 -10.62 -1.56 -7.22
N CYS A 63 -9.50 -0.85 -7.08
CA CYS A 63 -9.43 0.37 -6.26
C CYS A 63 -10.44 1.45 -6.64
N VAL A 64 -10.82 1.50 -7.93
CA VAL A 64 -11.88 2.35 -8.47
C VAL A 64 -12.76 1.51 -9.37
N ASN A 65 -14.06 1.57 -9.12
CA ASN A 65 -15.09 0.83 -9.85
C ASN A 65 -16.30 1.74 -10.17
N SER A 66 -17.41 1.15 -10.62
CA SER A 66 -18.63 1.91 -10.97
C SER A 66 -19.37 2.53 -9.78
N THR A 67 -19.13 2.05 -8.55
CA THR A 67 -19.74 2.60 -7.33
C THR A 67 -18.88 3.70 -6.69
N GLY A 68 -17.61 3.80 -7.08
CA GLY A 68 -16.70 4.87 -6.66
C GLY A 68 -15.27 4.38 -6.48
N ALA A 69 -14.48 5.15 -5.77
CA ALA A 69 -13.16 4.74 -5.30
C ALA A 69 -13.25 4.23 -3.85
N HIS A 70 -12.47 3.20 -3.51
CA HIS A 70 -12.23 2.89 -2.11
C HIS A 70 -11.53 4.05 -1.40
N ALA A 71 -11.75 4.19 -0.09
CA ALA A 71 -11.18 5.30 0.67
C ALA A 71 -9.64 5.29 0.57
N GLY A 72 -9.06 6.47 0.32
CA GLY A 72 -7.62 6.65 0.11
C GLY A 72 -7.20 6.71 -1.36
N PHE A 73 -8.03 6.21 -2.27
CA PHE A 73 -7.83 6.38 -3.72
C PHE A 73 -8.56 7.62 -4.25
N CYS A 74 -8.08 8.14 -5.38
CA CYS A 74 -8.69 9.25 -6.09
C CYS A 74 -9.78 8.73 -7.05
N ASP A 75 -10.93 9.40 -7.04
CA ASP A 75 -12.08 8.99 -7.84
C ASP A 75 -12.16 9.68 -9.23
N THR A 76 -13.24 9.39 -9.96
CA THR A 76 -13.49 9.89 -11.31
C THR A 76 -13.80 11.40 -11.38
N THR A 77 -14.14 12.01 -10.25
CA THR A 77 -14.43 13.46 -10.14
C THR A 77 -13.16 14.29 -9.95
N MET A 78 -12.04 13.63 -9.62
CA MET A 78 -10.76 14.27 -9.35
C MET A 78 -9.84 14.33 -10.59
N SER A 79 -8.85 15.21 -10.50
CA SER A 79 -7.81 15.40 -11.52
C SER A 79 -6.42 15.49 -10.88
N SER A 80 -5.37 15.57 -11.70
CA SER A 80 -4.00 15.78 -11.21
C SER A 80 -3.78 17.12 -10.49
N SER A 81 -4.72 18.07 -10.62
CA SER A 81 -4.71 19.33 -9.86
C SER A 81 -5.51 19.25 -8.56
N THR A 82 -6.21 18.15 -8.30
CA THR A 82 -6.92 17.96 -7.03
C THR A 82 -5.91 17.75 -5.92
N THR A 83 -5.85 18.71 -5.00
CA THR A 83 -5.06 18.66 -3.77
C THR A 83 -5.87 18.05 -2.64
N GLY A 84 -5.18 17.50 -1.64
CA GLY A 84 -5.80 16.87 -0.48
C GLY A 84 -4.78 16.05 0.30
N CYS A 85 -5.15 15.64 1.50
CA CYS A 85 -4.21 14.97 2.39
C CYS A 85 -3.84 13.57 1.92
N SER A 86 -2.59 13.18 2.17
CA SER A 86 -2.20 11.77 2.05
C SER A 86 -3.10 10.92 2.95
N PRO A 87 -3.41 9.66 2.60
CA PRO A 87 -4.41 8.88 3.38
C PRO A 87 -4.00 8.55 4.82
N ASN A 88 -2.71 8.65 5.14
CA ASN A 88 -2.20 8.56 6.50
C ASN A 88 -2.19 9.91 7.25
N HIS A 89 -2.70 10.98 6.64
CA HIS A 89 -2.74 12.34 7.17
C HIS A 89 -1.38 12.96 7.49
N LEU A 90 -0.25 12.37 7.08
CA LEU A 90 1.07 12.89 7.43
C LEU A 90 1.50 14.08 6.58
N ALA A 91 0.97 14.19 5.35
CA ALA A 91 1.44 15.19 4.41
C ALA A 91 0.33 15.73 3.52
N LYS A 92 0.52 16.98 3.11
CA LYS A 92 -0.21 17.58 1.99
C LYS A 92 0.16 16.84 0.70
N GLY A 93 -0.82 16.65 -0.16
CA GLY A 93 -0.64 15.89 -1.39
C GLY A 93 -1.56 16.31 -2.53
N PHE A 94 -1.56 15.46 -3.55
CA PHE A 94 -2.37 15.59 -4.75
C PHE A 94 -2.69 14.22 -5.35
N CYS A 95 -3.73 14.15 -6.16
CA CYS A 95 -4.03 12.93 -6.91
C CYS A 95 -2.99 12.68 -8.01
N ASN A 96 -2.30 11.55 -7.93
CA ASN A 96 -1.19 11.19 -8.84
C ASN A 96 -1.64 10.67 -10.21
N PHE A 97 -2.66 11.29 -10.81
CA PHE A 97 -3.14 10.89 -12.12
C PHE A 97 -2.09 11.08 -13.22
N VAL A 98 -1.99 10.09 -14.10
CA VAL A 98 -1.18 10.12 -15.32
C VAL A 98 -2.02 9.63 -16.50
N THR A 99 -1.73 10.19 -17.68
CA THR A 99 -2.24 9.71 -18.97
C THR A 99 -1.10 9.05 -19.72
N TYR A 100 -1.23 7.75 -19.97
CA TYR A 100 -0.23 6.96 -20.67
C TYR A 100 -0.38 7.09 -22.19
N SER A 101 0.69 6.75 -22.93
CA SER A 101 0.68 6.80 -24.40
C SER A 101 -0.15 5.67 -25.05
N SER A 102 -0.52 4.66 -24.26
CA SER A 102 -1.31 3.50 -24.68
C SER A 102 -2.20 3.03 -23.54
N ALA A 103 -3.20 2.20 -23.86
CA ALA A 103 -4.10 1.67 -22.86
C ALA A 103 -3.34 0.88 -21.78
N ILE A 104 -3.64 1.16 -20.52
CA ILE A 104 -3.04 0.46 -19.38
C ILE A 104 -3.45 -1.02 -19.48
N GLY A 105 -2.49 -1.93 -19.30
CA GLY A 105 -2.72 -3.37 -19.42
C GLY A 105 -2.75 -3.90 -20.87
N SER A 106 -2.45 -3.08 -21.88
CA SER A 106 -2.38 -3.54 -23.29
C SER A 106 -1.23 -4.51 -23.61
N SER A 107 -0.29 -4.72 -22.67
CA SER A 107 0.88 -5.60 -22.87
C SER A 107 1.42 -6.30 -21.61
N TYR A 108 0.91 -6.02 -20.40
CA TYR A 108 1.54 -6.41 -19.12
C TYR A 108 0.54 -6.72 -17.99
N ALA A 109 -0.55 -7.43 -18.27
CA ALA A 109 -1.38 -7.99 -17.20
C ALA A 109 -0.90 -9.40 -16.86
N TYR A 110 -0.07 -9.54 -15.82
CA TYR A 110 0.07 -10.84 -15.16
C TYR A 110 -1.33 -11.25 -14.68
N GLY A 111 -1.85 -12.39 -15.14
CA GLY A 111 -3.19 -12.88 -14.75
C GLY A 111 -4.38 -12.32 -15.54
N GLY A 112 -4.17 -11.56 -16.63
CA GLY A 112 -5.27 -11.14 -17.52
C GLY A 112 -6.21 -10.06 -16.96
N GLU A 113 -5.89 -9.50 -15.80
CA GLU A 113 -6.68 -8.42 -15.20
C GLU A 113 -6.41 -7.06 -15.84
N SER A 114 -7.47 -6.31 -16.10
CA SER A 114 -7.37 -4.96 -16.65
C SER A 114 -7.25 -3.93 -15.52
N TYR A 115 -6.10 -3.27 -15.41
CA TYR A 115 -5.87 -2.10 -14.55
C TYR A 115 -6.51 -0.81 -15.10
N GLN A 116 -7.52 -0.94 -15.96
CA GLN A 116 -8.29 0.19 -16.46
C GLN A 116 -9.43 0.46 -15.49
N TYR A 117 -9.38 1.65 -14.89
CA TYR A 117 -10.31 2.12 -13.86
C TYR A 117 -11.29 3.19 -14.36
N PHE A 118 -10.96 3.81 -15.49
CA PHE A 118 -11.67 4.96 -16.05
C PHE A 118 -12.13 4.66 -17.47
N THR A 119 -13.11 5.42 -17.96
CA THR A 119 -13.58 5.35 -19.35
C THR A 119 -12.44 5.58 -20.34
N ASP A 120 -11.52 6.49 -20.01
CA ASP A 120 -10.25 6.62 -20.72
C ASP A 120 -9.29 5.51 -20.25
N THR A 121 -9.12 4.49 -21.11
CA THR A 121 -8.26 3.33 -20.86
C THR A 121 -6.78 3.68 -20.68
N THR A 122 -6.36 4.91 -20.99
CA THR A 122 -4.99 5.40 -20.80
C THR A 122 -4.79 6.16 -19.50
N LYS A 123 -5.87 6.39 -18.72
CA LYS A 123 -5.81 7.15 -17.46
C LYS A 123 -5.68 6.20 -16.26
N GLY A 124 -4.76 6.51 -15.36
CA GLY A 124 -4.54 5.77 -14.12
C GLY A 124 -3.69 6.56 -13.12
N GLY A 125 -3.28 5.90 -12.04
CA GLY A 125 -2.26 6.39 -11.10
C GLY A 125 -0.85 6.21 -11.66
N SER A 126 0.09 7.01 -11.17
CA SER A 126 1.48 7.04 -11.64
C SER A 126 2.32 5.81 -11.29
N LEU A 127 1.85 4.97 -10.35
CA LEU A 127 2.64 3.89 -9.76
C LEU A 127 2.14 2.52 -10.24
N GLU A 128 2.97 1.83 -11.04
CA GLU A 128 2.69 0.49 -11.55
C GLU A 128 2.53 -0.54 -10.42
N GLN A 129 3.38 -0.45 -9.39
CA GLN A 129 3.36 -1.38 -8.26
C GLN A 129 2.04 -1.31 -7.49
N ALA A 130 1.37 -0.16 -7.46
CA ALA A 130 0.06 -0.01 -6.85
C ALA A 130 -1.07 -0.34 -7.86
N ASP A 131 -0.83 -1.24 -8.80
CA ASP A 131 -1.73 -1.63 -9.88
C ASP A 131 -2.27 -0.45 -10.69
N PHE A 132 -1.50 0.63 -10.86
CA PHE A 132 -1.97 1.88 -11.48
C PHE A 132 -3.17 2.51 -10.78
N CYS A 133 -3.43 2.20 -9.51
CA CYS A 133 -4.46 2.83 -8.73
C CYS A 133 -4.07 4.28 -8.38
N PRO A 134 -4.91 5.27 -8.71
CA PRO A 134 -4.61 6.66 -8.38
C PRO A 134 -4.90 6.91 -6.89
N TYR A 135 -3.97 7.53 -6.18
CA TYR A 135 -4.08 7.88 -4.77
C TYR A 135 -3.56 9.28 -4.50
N ARG A 136 -3.80 9.80 -3.30
CA ARG A 136 -3.23 11.08 -2.88
C ARG A 136 -1.77 10.92 -2.50
N GLN A 137 -0.90 11.20 -3.46
CA GLN A 137 0.54 11.15 -3.30
C GLN A 137 1.00 12.39 -2.52
N PRO A 138 1.82 12.23 -1.47
CA PRO A 138 2.35 13.36 -0.72
C PRO A 138 3.31 14.19 -1.57
N TYR A 139 3.32 15.50 -1.37
CA TYR A 139 4.37 16.36 -1.90
C TYR A 139 5.69 16.13 -1.16
N GLY A 140 6.82 16.28 -1.84
CA GLY A 140 8.13 16.20 -1.21
C GLY A 140 8.39 17.26 -0.14
N ASN A 141 7.64 18.37 -0.19
CA ASN A 141 7.62 19.45 0.82
C ASN A 141 6.24 19.53 1.52
N GLY A 142 5.50 18.42 1.53
CA GLY A 142 4.15 18.35 2.07
C GLY A 142 4.09 17.84 3.50
N ASP A 143 5.20 17.32 4.04
CA ASP A 143 5.27 16.73 5.38
C ASP A 143 4.93 17.77 6.44
N CYS A 144 3.91 17.47 7.24
CA CYS A 144 3.42 18.37 8.28
C CYS A 144 4.28 18.35 9.54
N ASP A 145 5.05 17.28 9.76
CA ASP A 145 5.94 17.15 10.90
C ASP A 145 7.27 17.89 10.71
N ASP A 146 7.64 18.15 9.45
CA ASP A 146 8.84 18.92 9.12
C ASP A 146 8.57 20.43 9.16
N THR A 147 9.14 21.09 10.18
CA THR A 147 9.07 22.56 10.33
C THR A 147 9.67 23.34 9.15
N ALA A 148 10.55 22.74 8.34
CA ALA A 148 11.09 23.37 7.14
C ALA A 148 10.03 23.56 6.03
N ASN A 149 8.93 22.81 6.09
CA ASN A 149 7.80 22.94 5.16
C ASN A 149 6.81 24.04 5.56
N ALA A 150 7.02 24.70 6.70
CA ALA A 150 6.17 25.79 7.14
C ALA A 150 6.22 26.98 6.16
N PRO A 151 5.07 27.57 5.77
CA PRO A 151 5.06 28.68 4.84
C PRO A 151 5.60 29.96 5.50
N ALA A 152 6.36 30.76 4.74
CA ALA A 152 6.85 32.07 5.20
C ALA A 152 5.69 33.03 5.56
N SER A 153 4.59 32.97 4.79
CA SER A 153 3.34 33.68 5.09
C SER A 153 2.23 32.68 5.32
N ASN A 154 1.78 32.57 6.57
CA ASN A 154 0.80 31.57 6.97
C ASN A 154 -0.64 32.00 6.68
N TYR A 155 -1.03 32.05 5.40
CA TYR A 155 -2.39 32.43 5.00
C TYR A 155 -3.46 31.40 5.41
N ARG A 156 -3.05 30.19 5.82
CA ARG A 156 -3.94 29.04 6.06
C ARG A 156 -4.09 28.66 7.53
N ALA A 157 -3.51 29.48 8.42
CA ALA A 157 -3.48 29.22 9.86
C ALA A 157 -2.89 27.84 10.21
N GLU A 158 -1.93 27.38 9.43
CA GLU A 158 -1.27 26.08 9.57
C GLU A 158 -0.29 26.07 10.76
N SER A 159 -0.02 24.88 11.26
CA SER A 159 1.03 24.58 12.24
C SER A 159 1.81 23.36 11.79
N TYR A 160 3.14 23.41 11.94
CA TYR A 160 4.08 22.37 11.54
C TYR A 160 4.96 21.97 12.72
N GLY A 161 5.56 20.78 12.63
CA GLY A 161 6.37 20.20 13.71
C GLY A 161 5.68 19.02 14.39
N GLU A 162 6.33 18.52 15.44
CA GLU A 162 5.90 17.33 16.18
C GLU A 162 4.38 17.29 16.44
N GLY A 163 3.72 16.29 15.86
CA GLY A 163 2.28 16.05 16.01
C GLY A 163 1.37 16.87 15.11
N SER A 164 1.92 17.49 14.08
CA SER A 164 1.16 18.11 13.00
C SER A 164 0.74 17.10 11.93
N LEU A 165 -0.54 17.16 11.58
CA LEU A 165 -1.15 16.32 10.55
C LEU A 165 -1.85 17.16 9.50
N CYS A 166 -1.98 16.61 8.32
CA CYS A 166 -2.76 17.16 7.23
C CYS A 166 -4.25 16.89 7.44
N TYR A 167 -5.03 17.95 7.33
CA TYR A 167 -6.49 17.90 7.29
C TYR A 167 -7.03 18.57 6.04
N GLU A 168 -8.15 18.05 5.54
CA GLU A 168 -8.92 18.74 4.51
C GLU A 168 -9.40 20.08 5.08
N SER A 169 -8.97 21.18 4.47
CA SER A 169 -9.07 22.52 5.07
C SER A 169 -9.34 23.59 4.02
N THR A 170 -10.21 24.52 4.40
CA THR A 170 -10.55 25.72 3.62
C THR A 170 -10.16 27.01 4.35
N LEU A 171 -9.35 26.88 5.40
CA LEU A 171 -8.99 28.01 6.25
C LEU A 171 -8.25 29.11 5.46
N SER A 172 -8.56 30.35 5.79
CA SER A 172 -7.93 31.53 5.20
C SER A 172 -7.91 32.69 6.18
N GLN A 173 -6.77 33.38 6.26
CA GLN A 173 -6.58 34.59 7.06
C GLN A 173 -5.78 35.65 6.31
N THR A 174 -5.96 36.92 6.70
CA THR A 174 -5.27 38.06 6.11
C THR A 174 -3.91 38.26 6.76
N VAL A 175 -2.81 38.09 6.01
CA VAL A 175 -1.45 38.32 6.48
C VAL A 175 -0.88 39.56 5.78
N GLY A 176 -0.46 40.57 6.55
CA GLY A 176 0.13 41.79 5.98
C GLY A 176 -0.79 42.57 5.02
N GLY A 177 -2.12 42.46 5.19
CA GLY A 177 -3.11 43.07 4.30
C GLY A 177 -3.47 42.26 3.05
N TYR A 178 -2.88 41.07 2.88
CA TYR A 178 -3.14 40.17 1.76
C TYR A 178 -3.89 38.91 2.21
N VAL A 179 -4.83 38.45 1.36
CA VAL A 179 -5.60 37.21 1.57
C VAL A 179 -5.55 36.36 0.32
N VAL A 180 -5.42 35.05 0.48
CA VAL A 180 -5.47 34.09 -0.64
C VAL A 180 -6.87 33.46 -0.68
N SER A 181 -7.64 33.86 -1.69
CA SER A 181 -9.06 33.48 -1.84
C SER A 181 -9.30 32.07 -2.35
N ALA A 182 -8.39 31.52 -3.16
CA ALA A 182 -8.46 30.12 -3.58
C ALA A 182 -8.10 29.22 -2.41
N SER A 183 -8.96 28.26 -2.04
CA SER A 183 -8.63 27.27 -1.01
C SER A 183 -7.49 26.35 -1.48
N SER A 184 -6.59 25.96 -0.58
CA SER A 184 -5.62 24.88 -0.84
C SER A 184 -6.27 23.49 -0.78
N GLY A 185 -7.49 23.39 -0.24
CA GLY A 185 -8.20 22.12 0.02
C GLY A 185 -7.64 21.35 1.22
N GLN A 186 -6.45 21.72 1.71
CA GLN A 186 -5.70 21.01 2.73
C GLN A 186 -4.86 21.97 3.56
N GLY A 187 -4.51 21.57 4.78
CA GLY A 187 -3.61 22.31 5.67
C GLY A 187 -3.01 21.43 6.77
N CYS A 188 -1.78 21.74 7.17
CA CYS A 188 -1.13 21.11 8.32
C CYS A 188 -1.59 21.75 9.63
N HIS A 189 -2.03 20.95 10.58
CA HIS A 189 -2.47 21.39 11.90
C HIS A 189 -1.97 20.45 13.01
N LYS A 190 -1.35 21.02 14.03
CA LYS A 190 -0.96 20.30 15.25
C LYS A 190 -2.19 19.76 15.95
N SER A 191 -2.12 18.51 16.35
CA SER A 191 -3.22 17.81 16.97
C SER A 191 -2.94 17.46 18.41
N ARG A 192 -3.99 17.43 19.22
CA ARG A 192 -3.93 16.91 20.58
C ARG A 192 -5.25 16.25 20.94
N CYS A 193 -5.22 15.45 21.99
CA CYS A 193 -6.43 14.82 22.52
C CYS A 193 -6.75 15.41 23.90
N ASN A 194 -7.94 15.97 24.01
CA ASN A 194 -8.46 16.54 25.26
C ASN A 194 -9.67 15.73 25.71
N ALA A 195 -9.52 14.95 26.79
CA ALA A 195 -10.54 14.02 27.28
C ALA A 195 -11.14 13.12 26.18
N GLY A 196 -10.29 12.61 25.28
CA GLY A 196 -10.68 11.76 24.15
C GLY A 196 -11.25 12.50 22.93
N THR A 197 -11.38 13.83 22.99
CA THR A 197 -11.77 14.65 21.84
C THR A 197 -10.53 15.14 21.10
N LEU A 198 -10.48 14.94 19.78
CA LEU A 198 -9.44 15.48 18.93
C LEU A 198 -9.57 17.00 18.85
N GLU A 199 -8.50 17.73 19.15
CA GLU A 199 -8.41 19.18 19.01
C GLU A 199 -7.30 19.55 18.04
N LEU A 200 -7.59 20.50 17.15
CA LEU A 200 -6.70 20.94 16.07
C LEU A 200 -6.25 22.38 16.28
N GLU A 201 -4.96 22.64 16.16
CA GLU A 201 -4.35 23.96 16.36
C GLU A 201 -4.37 24.80 15.08
N LEU A 202 -4.90 26.02 15.21
CA LEU A 202 -4.81 27.07 14.22
C LEU A 202 -3.85 28.14 14.74
N LYS A 203 -2.93 28.59 13.88
CA LYS A 203 -2.04 29.73 14.18
C LYS A 203 -2.60 31.00 13.58
N ASP A 204 -2.96 31.95 14.44
CA ASP A 204 -3.34 33.28 13.97
C ASP A 204 -2.11 34.10 13.50
N THR A 205 -2.34 35.31 13.01
CA THR A 205 -1.26 36.17 12.49
C THR A 205 -0.29 36.69 13.54
N SER A 206 -0.64 36.59 14.83
CA SER A 206 0.26 36.88 15.94
C SER A 206 1.11 35.66 16.36
N GLY A 207 0.80 34.47 15.83
CA GLY A 207 1.36 33.20 16.24
C GLY A 207 0.64 32.55 17.43
N SER A 208 -0.46 33.15 17.91
CA SER A 208 -1.27 32.60 18.99
C SER A 208 -2.09 31.41 18.51
N SER A 209 -2.34 30.48 19.43
CA SER A 209 -3.04 29.22 19.15
C SER A 209 -4.54 29.34 19.40
N ILE A 210 -5.33 28.90 18.43
CA ILE A 210 -6.77 28.66 18.55
C ILE A 210 -7.01 27.17 18.36
N TRP A 211 -7.76 26.53 19.26
CA TRP A 211 -8.02 25.09 19.20
C TRP A 211 -9.46 24.82 18.77
N LEU A 212 -9.64 23.98 17.76
CA LEU A 212 -10.95 23.52 17.28
C LEU A 212 -11.17 22.06 17.65
N ALA A 213 -12.31 21.74 18.25
CA ALA A 213 -12.66 20.38 18.64
C ALA A 213 -13.37 19.63 17.50
N CYS A 214 -12.84 18.46 17.13
CA CYS A 214 -13.42 17.51 16.21
C CYS A 214 -14.14 16.39 16.96
N THR A 215 -15.47 16.41 16.90
CA THR A 215 -16.35 15.48 17.63
C THR A 215 -17.13 14.55 16.73
N THR A 216 -17.14 14.79 15.42
CA THR A 216 -17.91 13.99 14.46
C THR A 216 -17.14 13.91 13.15
N ALA A 217 -16.92 12.68 12.68
CA ALA A 217 -16.32 12.40 11.38
C ALA A 217 -17.05 13.15 10.25
N GLY A 218 -16.29 13.75 9.33
CA GLY A 218 -16.81 14.49 8.18
C GLY A 218 -17.47 15.85 8.50
N ALA A 219 -17.64 16.21 9.77
CA ALA A 219 -18.17 17.53 10.12
C ALA A 219 -17.11 18.62 9.86
N THR A 220 -17.54 19.78 9.34
CA THR A 220 -16.67 20.95 9.19
C THR A 220 -16.72 21.80 10.46
N VAL A 221 -15.56 22.05 11.06
CA VAL A 221 -15.38 22.93 12.22
C VAL A 221 -14.73 24.24 11.81
N SER A 222 -15.25 25.35 12.30
CA SER A 222 -14.80 26.70 11.94
C SER A 222 -14.45 27.50 13.19
N PRO A 223 -13.41 28.35 13.14
CA PRO A 223 -13.09 29.25 14.24
C PRO A 223 -14.16 30.34 14.40
N ALA A 224 -14.23 30.92 15.61
CA ALA A 224 -15.10 32.06 15.86
C ALA A 224 -14.74 33.24 14.94
N THR A 225 -15.75 33.98 14.47
CA THR A 225 -15.56 35.12 13.55
C THR A 225 -14.62 36.19 14.10
N SER A 226 -14.54 36.32 15.43
CA SER A 226 -13.63 37.25 16.12
C SER A 226 -12.15 36.91 15.94
N SER A 227 -11.80 35.70 15.48
CA SER A 227 -10.42 35.31 15.19
C SER A 227 -9.86 35.97 13.93
N GLY A 228 -10.71 36.45 13.03
CA GLY A 228 -10.30 36.92 11.70
C GLY A 228 -9.89 35.81 10.73
N ILE A 229 -9.98 34.54 11.15
CA ILE A 229 -9.79 33.37 10.29
C ILE A 229 -11.16 32.95 9.75
N THR A 230 -11.23 32.66 8.47
CA THR A 230 -12.44 32.22 7.76
C THR A 230 -12.25 30.81 7.21
N GLY A 231 -13.35 30.16 6.80
CA GLY A 231 -13.32 28.76 6.36
C GLY A 231 -13.42 27.77 7.52
N GLY A 232 -13.02 26.53 7.28
CA GLY A 232 -13.05 25.47 8.28
C GLY A 232 -12.21 24.25 7.92
N ILE A 233 -12.06 23.36 8.88
CA ILE A 233 -11.40 22.07 8.76
C ILE A 233 -12.47 20.98 8.77
N THR A 234 -12.37 20.01 7.86
CA THR A 234 -13.21 18.80 7.90
C THR A 234 -12.58 17.79 8.84
N CYS A 235 -13.33 17.38 9.87
CA CYS A 235 -12.87 16.39 10.84
C CYS A 235 -12.66 15.03 10.15
N PRO A 236 -11.52 14.36 10.40
CA PRO A 236 -11.21 13.12 9.70
C PRO A 236 -12.08 11.97 10.21
N ASP A 237 -12.32 10.99 9.36
CA ASP A 237 -13.05 9.77 9.75
C ASP A 237 -12.32 9.00 10.86
N ILE A 238 -10.99 9.14 10.91
CA ILE A 238 -10.12 8.54 11.92
C ILE A 238 -9.99 9.37 13.21
N HIS A 239 -10.82 10.40 13.43
CA HIS A 239 -10.66 11.31 14.58
C HIS A 239 -10.63 10.61 15.95
N GLU A 240 -11.45 9.58 16.16
CA GLU A 240 -11.43 8.78 17.39
C GLU A 240 -10.12 7.98 17.53
N LEU A 241 -9.64 7.44 16.40
CA LEU A 241 -8.40 6.67 16.36
C LEU A 241 -7.17 7.52 16.64
N LEU A 242 -7.15 8.77 16.18
CA LEU A 242 -6.09 9.74 16.50
C LEU A 242 -6.00 10.02 18.01
N CYS A 243 -7.06 9.74 18.76
CA CYS A 243 -7.11 9.87 20.22
C CYS A 243 -7.16 8.54 20.97
N ASP A 244 -6.99 7.42 20.29
CA ASP A 244 -6.88 6.13 20.94
C ASP A 244 -5.51 5.99 21.61
N SER A 245 -5.54 5.68 22.90
CA SER A 245 -4.37 5.43 23.75
C SER A 245 -3.37 4.40 23.23
N HIS A 246 -3.74 3.54 22.28
CA HIS A 246 -2.87 2.49 21.70
C HIS A 246 -2.49 2.74 20.24
N ALA A 247 -3.03 3.78 19.61
CA ALA A 247 -2.72 4.13 18.24
C ALA A 247 -2.33 5.59 18.21
N CYS A 248 -1.06 5.86 17.88
CA CYS A 248 -0.61 7.19 17.48
C CYS A 248 -0.45 7.24 15.96
N PRO A 249 -1.52 7.17 15.14
CA PRO A 249 -1.37 7.46 13.74
C PRO A 249 -1.04 8.95 13.60
N GLY A 250 0.17 9.26 13.14
CA GLY A 250 0.52 10.65 12.86
C GLY A 250 1.23 11.42 13.96
N LEU A 251 1.53 10.79 15.09
CA LEU A 251 2.55 11.30 16.00
C LEU A 251 3.83 10.49 15.72
N PRO A 252 4.99 11.15 15.55
CA PRO A 252 6.25 10.48 15.27
C PRO A 252 6.74 9.82 16.56
N CYS A 253 6.07 8.75 17.00
CA CYS A 253 6.73 7.82 17.88
C CYS A 253 7.70 7.07 16.96
N ASP A 254 8.92 7.59 16.88
CA ASP A 254 10.03 7.29 15.95
C ASP A 254 10.57 5.84 16.02
N GLY A 255 9.73 4.89 16.42
CA GLY A 255 10.10 3.51 16.68
C GLY A 255 10.80 3.30 18.03
N THR A 256 11.10 4.36 18.79
CA THR A 256 11.68 4.26 20.15
C THR A 256 10.70 4.60 21.27
N ALA A 257 9.52 5.14 20.94
CA ALA A 257 8.48 5.54 21.89
C ALA A 257 7.17 4.75 21.73
N ASP A 258 6.52 4.45 22.85
CA ASP A 258 5.17 3.91 22.95
C ASP A 258 4.15 5.06 23.02
N CYS A 259 3.07 4.95 22.25
CA CYS A 259 1.94 5.88 22.35
C CYS A 259 1.18 5.62 23.64
N HIS A 260 1.02 6.64 24.49
CA HIS A 260 0.15 6.60 25.65
C HIS A 260 -0.73 7.85 25.68
N ALA A 261 -2.02 7.67 25.38
CA ALA A 261 -3.04 8.74 25.40
C ALA A 261 -2.69 9.95 24.51
N GLY A 262 -2.12 9.70 23.31
CA GLY A 262 -1.72 10.76 22.38
C GLY A 262 -0.41 11.47 22.74
N VAL A 263 0.39 10.88 23.63
CA VAL A 263 1.75 11.32 23.97
C VAL A 263 2.71 10.17 23.66
N CYS A 264 3.76 10.43 22.88
CA CYS A 264 4.85 9.47 22.71
C CYS A 264 5.67 9.42 24.00
N ILE A 265 5.67 8.28 24.68
CA ILE A 265 6.46 8.01 25.88
C ILE A 265 7.54 7.02 25.49
N CYS A 266 8.81 7.33 25.80
CA CYS A 266 9.95 6.45 25.53
C CYS A 266 9.65 4.99 25.94
N GLY A 267 9.73 4.07 24.99
CA GLY A 267 9.33 2.69 25.15
C GLY A 267 10.32 1.93 26.03
N THR A 268 9.80 1.00 26.85
CA THR A 268 10.62 0.24 27.82
C THR A 268 11.73 -0.60 27.17
N ALA A 269 11.63 -0.89 25.88
CA ALA A 269 12.65 -1.60 25.10
C ALA A 269 13.90 -0.77 24.77
N PHE A 270 13.81 0.58 24.79
CA PHE A 270 14.88 1.51 24.41
C PHE A 270 15.50 2.29 25.59
N GLY A 271 15.02 2.05 26.81
CA GLY A 271 15.61 2.63 28.02
C GLY A 271 15.48 4.16 28.07
N ASN A 272 16.60 4.87 28.24
CA ASN A 272 16.61 6.34 28.35
C ASN A 272 17.04 7.04 27.04
N GLU A 273 17.17 6.30 25.93
CA GLU A 273 17.88 6.77 24.72
C GLU A 273 16.98 7.46 23.68
N CYS A 274 15.70 7.68 23.98
CA CYS A 274 14.72 8.30 23.07
C CYS A 274 14.96 9.79 22.75
N ASN A 275 16.04 10.40 23.24
CA ASN A 275 16.42 11.79 22.96
C ASN A 275 17.79 11.90 22.27
N SER A 276 18.33 10.79 21.79
CA SER A 276 19.62 10.72 21.12
C SER A 276 19.41 10.24 19.69
N ASP A 277 19.99 10.96 18.72
CA ASP A 277 20.05 10.55 17.32
C ASP A 277 20.35 9.03 17.22
N PRO A 278 19.71 8.29 16.31
CA PRO A 278 19.93 6.85 16.20
C PRO A 278 21.43 6.59 16.04
N PRO A 279 22.02 5.63 16.80
CA PRO A 279 23.42 5.31 16.65
C PRO A 279 23.67 4.92 15.19
N SER A 280 24.71 5.51 14.59
CA SER A 280 25.12 5.22 13.22
C SER A 280 25.10 3.71 12.98
N PRO A 281 24.52 3.23 11.88
CA PRO A 281 24.46 1.81 11.61
C PRO A 281 25.87 1.22 11.71
N PRO A 282 26.05 0.05 12.34
CA PRO A 282 27.34 -0.61 12.37
C PRO A 282 27.86 -0.70 10.92
N PRO A 283 29.16 -0.47 10.68
CA PRO A 283 29.69 -0.49 9.33
C PRO A 283 29.32 -1.81 8.67
N SER A 284 28.74 -1.73 7.47
CA SER A 284 28.30 -2.89 6.71
C SER A 284 29.44 -3.92 6.68
N PRO A 285 29.15 -5.20 6.98
CA PRO A 285 30.17 -6.23 6.82
C PRO A 285 30.70 -6.17 5.38
N PRO A 286 32.02 -6.36 5.18
CA PRO A 286 32.59 -6.33 3.85
C PRO A 286 31.83 -7.33 2.95
N PRO A 287 31.52 -6.95 1.71
CA PRO A 287 30.80 -7.83 0.80
C PRO A 287 31.53 -9.18 0.72
N PRO A 288 30.81 -10.31 0.74
CA PRO A 288 31.43 -11.61 0.54
C PRO A 288 32.22 -11.58 -0.77
N SER A 289 33.42 -12.17 -0.74
CA SER A 289 34.27 -12.22 -1.94
C SER A 289 33.46 -12.79 -3.11
N PRO A 290 33.53 -12.16 -4.30
CA PRO A 290 32.80 -12.65 -5.45
C PRO A 290 33.16 -14.11 -5.69
N PRO A 291 32.16 -14.98 -5.99
CA PRO A 291 32.45 -16.36 -6.35
C PRO A 291 33.41 -16.38 -7.56
N PRO A 292 34.30 -17.39 -7.67
CA PRO A 292 35.19 -17.51 -8.81
C PRO A 292 34.37 -17.46 -10.11
N LEU A 293 34.84 -16.66 -11.07
CA LEU A 293 34.21 -16.61 -12.38
C LEU A 293 34.12 -18.03 -12.95
N PRO A 294 32.96 -18.44 -13.50
CA PRO A 294 32.86 -19.71 -14.18
C PRO A 294 33.88 -19.74 -15.35
N PRO A 295 34.50 -20.90 -15.63
CA PRO A 295 35.40 -21.02 -16.76
C PRO A 295 34.66 -20.64 -18.05
N PRO A 296 35.35 -20.02 -19.03
CA PRO A 296 34.74 -19.63 -20.29
C PRO A 296 34.14 -20.85 -20.98
N SER A 297 32.89 -20.73 -21.43
CA SER A 297 32.21 -21.75 -22.20
C SER A 297 33.05 -22.11 -23.44
N PRO A 298 33.19 -23.41 -23.78
CA PRO A 298 33.87 -23.81 -25.00
C PRO A 298 33.14 -23.23 -26.23
N PRO A 299 33.87 -22.89 -27.30
CA PRO A 299 33.24 -22.41 -28.53
C PRO A 299 32.28 -23.47 -29.09
N PRO A 300 31.15 -23.04 -29.68
CA PRO A 300 30.21 -23.97 -30.29
C PRO A 300 30.90 -24.79 -31.40
N PRO A 301 30.59 -26.10 -31.52
CA PRO A 301 31.15 -26.92 -32.59
C PRO A 301 30.69 -26.39 -33.95
N SER A 302 31.59 -26.47 -34.93
CA SER A 302 31.30 -26.07 -36.32
C SER A 302 30.12 -26.88 -36.87
N PRO A 303 29.21 -26.26 -37.65
CA PRO A 303 28.08 -26.97 -38.23
C PRO A 303 28.59 -28.07 -39.18
N PRO A 304 28.01 -29.28 -39.15
CA PRO A 304 28.35 -30.33 -40.09
C PRO A 304 27.90 -29.96 -41.52
N PRO A 305 28.53 -30.53 -42.56
CA PRO A 305 28.13 -30.28 -43.95
C PRO A 305 26.70 -30.76 -44.20
N MET A 306 25.91 -30.00 -44.98
CA MET A 306 24.56 -30.41 -45.36
C MET A 306 24.62 -31.66 -46.25
N GLU A 307 23.99 -32.74 -45.80
CA GLU A 307 23.65 -33.90 -46.63
C GLU A 307 22.37 -33.64 -47.46
N PRO A 308 22.24 -34.26 -48.65
CA PRO A 308 21.05 -34.11 -49.50
C PRO A 308 19.81 -34.80 -48.90
N PRO A 309 18.59 -34.37 -49.26
CA PRO A 309 17.37 -34.79 -48.60
C PRO A 309 17.01 -36.25 -48.93
N LEU A 310 16.74 -37.03 -47.88
CA LEU A 310 16.14 -38.36 -47.94
C LEU A 310 14.59 -38.29 -48.00
N PRO A 311 13.92 -39.30 -48.61
CA PRO A 311 12.46 -39.33 -48.77
C PRO A 311 11.71 -39.51 -47.43
N PRO A 312 10.42 -39.18 -47.36
CA PRO A 312 9.67 -39.10 -46.11
C PRO A 312 9.54 -40.46 -45.42
N ALA A 313 10.00 -40.53 -44.18
CA ALA A 313 9.79 -41.66 -43.28
C ALA A 313 8.51 -41.47 -42.48
N ILE A 314 7.70 -42.54 -42.42
CA ILE A 314 6.49 -42.66 -41.60
C ILE A 314 6.90 -42.69 -40.11
N PRO A 315 6.31 -41.88 -39.22
CA PRO A 315 6.62 -41.95 -37.80
C PRO A 315 5.93 -43.15 -37.12
N PRO A 316 6.56 -43.74 -36.08
CA PRO A 316 6.12 -44.97 -35.44
C PRO A 316 4.96 -44.76 -34.48
N THR A 317 4.05 -45.73 -34.43
CA THR A 317 3.04 -45.89 -33.38
C THR A 317 3.76 -46.15 -32.05
N ARG A 318 3.80 -45.17 -31.15
CA ARG A 318 4.15 -45.38 -29.74
C ARG A 318 2.92 -45.83 -28.99
N THR A 319 2.87 -47.12 -28.66
CA THR A 319 1.95 -47.64 -27.66
C THR A 319 2.43 -47.17 -26.28
N ILE A 320 1.70 -46.25 -25.66
CA ILE A 320 1.82 -45.97 -24.22
C ILE A 320 0.91 -46.98 -23.52
N THR A 321 1.51 -47.95 -22.83
CA THR A 321 0.79 -48.77 -21.85
C THR A 321 0.51 -47.89 -20.63
N SER A 322 -0.66 -47.26 -20.57
CA SER A 322 -1.26 -46.77 -19.33
C SER A 322 -2.06 -47.91 -18.70
N THR A 323 -1.52 -48.52 -17.65
CA THR A 323 -2.30 -49.40 -16.76
C THR A 323 -2.97 -48.53 -15.71
N CYS A 324 -4.08 -47.86 -16.07
CA CYS A 324 -5.03 -47.34 -15.10
C CYS A 324 -6.38 -47.98 -15.42
N SER A 325 -6.72 -49.02 -14.67
CA SER A 325 -8.04 -49.66 -14.75
C SER A 325 -9.07 -48.76 -14.07
N ASP A 326 -10.15 -48.46 -14.78
CA ASP A 326 -11.32 -47.80 -14.23
C ASP A 326 -12.02 -48.73 -13.23
N SER A 327 -12.16 -48.29 -11.99
CA SER A 327 -13.13 -48.84 -11.08
C SER A 327 -14.02 -47.69 -10.60
N PRO A 328 -15.33 -47.72 -10.88
CA PRO A 328 -16.21 -46.64 -10.47
C PRO A 328 -16.49 -46.77 -8.97
N ALA A 329 -15.81 -45.95 -8.18
CA ALA A 329 -16.32 -45.58 -6.87
C ALA A 329 -17.39 -44.51 -7.10
N THR A 330 -18.63 -44.81 -6.70
CA THR A 330 -19.83 -44.00 -6.94
C THR A 330 -19.65 -42.53 -6.54
N GLY A 331 -19.77 -41.61 -7.51
CA GLY A 331 -19.89 -40.16 -7.30
C GLY A 331 -18.74 -39.30 -7.85
N TRP A 332 -17.64 -39.91 -8.32
CA TRP A 332 -16.45 -39.20 -8.79
C TRP A 332 -15.97 -39.71 -10.15
N GLU A 333 -15.61 -38.80 -11.05
CA GLU A 333 -14.91 -39.09 -12.30
C GLU A 333 -13.42 -38.73 -12.14
N CYS A 334 -12.50 -39.55 -12.66
CA CYS A 334 -11.06 -39.32 -12.48
C CYS A 334 -10.26 -39.42 -13.80
N THR A 335 -9.32 -38.50 -14.01
CA THR A 335 -8.42 -38.43 -15.19
C THR A 335 -6.95 -38.50 -14.75
N CYS A 336 -6.06 -39.03 -15.60
CA CYS A 336 -4.61 -39.09 -15.33
C CYS A 336 -3.92 -37.75 -15.68
N CYS A 337 -3.05 -37.23 -14.81
CA CYS A 337 -2.32 -35.95 -15.01
C CYS A 337 -0.82 -36.09 -14.70
N LEU A 338 0.02 -35.18 -15.22
CA LEU A 338 1.46 -35.13 -14.94
C LEU A 338 1.74 -34.33 -13.66
N GLN A 339 2.81 -34.68 -12.94
CA GLN A 339 3.19 -34.08 -11.63
C GLN A 339 3.35 -32.54 -11.66
N ARG A 340 3.63 -31.97 -12.83
CA ARG A 340 3.88 -30.53 -13.00
C ARG A 340 2.61 -29.69 -13.01
N ASP A 341 1.44 -30.30 -13.21
CA ASP A 341 0.17 -29.58 -13.38
C ASP A 341 -0.56 -29.34 -12.03
N CYS A 342 0.12 -29.59 -10.90
CA CYS A 342 -0.49 -29.69 -9.57
C CYS A 342 -0.33 -28.44 -8.68
N ASP A 343 0.43 -27.43 -9.12
CA ASP A 343 0.82 -26.28 -8.28
C ASP A 343 -0.32 -25.28 -8.00
N TYR A 344 -1.49 -25.44 -8.63
CA TYR A 344 -2.64 -24.52 -8.51
C TYR A 344 -3.89 -25.12 -7.82
N MET A 345 -3.77 -26.30 -7.21
CA MET A 345 -4.90 -27.02 -6.62
C MET A 345 -5.10 -26.72 -5.13
N ASP A 346 -6.37 -26.64 -4.71
CA ASP A 346 -6.79 -26.48 -3.31
C ASP A 346 -6.30 -27.64 -2.43
N LYS A 347 -6.01 -27.40 -1.13
CA LYS A 347 -5.29 -28.37 -0.26
C LYS A 347 -5.91 -29.77 -0.16
N GLY A 348 -7.22 -29.89 -0.34
CA GLY A 348 -7.92 -31.19 -0.34
C GLY A 348 -7.73 -32.00 -1.63
N MET A 349 -7.48 -31.35 -2.76
CA MET A 349 -7.32 -32.00 -4.07
C MET A 349 -5.86 -32.37 -4.37
N GLN A 350 -4.89 -31.68 -3.77
CA GLN A 350 -3.46 -32.03 -3.85
C GLN A 350 -3.18 -33.47 -3.40
N GLN A 351 -3.90 -33.96 -2.38
CA GLN A 351 -3.72 -35.32 -1.85
C GLN A 351 -4.17 -36.42 -2.82
N LEU A 352 -5.06 -36.11 -3.77
CA LEU A 352 -5.51 -37.04 -4.81
C LEU A 352 -4.55 -37.01 -6.02
N CYS A 353 -3.99 -35.84 -6.35
CA CYS A 353 -2.99 -35.67 -7.41
C CYS A 353 -1.68 -36.42 -7.16
N GLU A 354 -1.22 -36.55 -5.90
CA GLU A 354 0.01 -37.30 -5.57
C GLU A 354 -0.03 -38.77 -6.00
N LEU A 355 -1.23 -39.33 -6.26
CA LEU A 355 -1.44 -40.69 -6.76
C LEU A 355 -1.56 -40.77 -8.29
N GLY A 356 -1.27 -39.67 -9.01
CA GLY A 356 -1.32 -39.59 -10.47
C GLY A 356 -2.74 -39.49 -11.05
N ARG A 357 -3.72 -39.03 -10.26
CA ARG A 357 -5.13 -38.90 -10.66
C ARG A 357 -5.74 -37.58 -10.20
N CYS A 358 -6.45 -36.89 -11.07
CA CYS A 358 -7.36 -35.79 -10.73
C CYS A 358 -8.79 -36.30 -10.72
N CYS A 359 -9.54 -36.11 -9.63
CA CYS A 359 -10.93 -36.57 -9.52
C CYS A 359 -11.89 -35.40 -9.28
N TYR A 360 -13.05 -35.39 -9.94
CA TYR A 360 -14.09 -34.36 -9.82
C TYR A 360 -15.48 -34.97 -9.58
N PRO A 361 -16.41 -34.23 -8.93
CA PRO A 361 -17.79 -34.69 -8.72
C PRO A 361 -18.56 -34.82 -10.05
N ALA A 362 -19.32 -35.89 -10.24
CA ALA A 362 -20.00 -36.18 -11.51
C ALA A 362 -21.05 -35.14 -11.98
N ASP A 363 -21.48 -34.22 -11.11
CA ASP A 363 -22.51 -33.19 -11.41
C ASP A 363 -21.94 -31.81 -11.81
N SER A 364 -20.61 -31.65 -11.91
CA SER A 364 -20.00 -30.41 -12.41
C SER A 364 -19.73 -30.48 -13.92
N SER A 365 -20.26 -29.50 -14.68
CA SER A 365 -19.92 -29.28 -16.10
C SER A 365 -18.40 -29.25 -16.31
N PRO A 366 -17.84 -29.97 -17.31
CA PRO A 366 -16.40 -29.93 -17.61
C PRO A 366 -16.09 -28.60 -18.31
N ALA A 367 -15.94 -27.54 -17.53
CA ALA A 367 -15.35 -26.32 -18.01
C ALA A 367 -13.83 -26.47 -17.85
N GLU A 368 -13.19 -26.74 -18.98
CA GLU A 368 -11.75 -26.82 -19.23
C GLU A 368 -11.10 -28.21 -19.11
N PRO A 369 -10.37 -28.66 -20.15
CA PRO A 369 -9.51 -29.82 -20.05
C PRO A 369 -8.38 -29.52 -19.07
N CYS A 370 -8.21 -30.37 -18.05
CA CYS A 370 -7.01 -30.41 -17.23
C CYS A 370 -5.83 -30.83 -18.12
N CYS A 371 -5.22 -29.89 -18.83
CA CYS A 371 -3.88 -29.89 -19.45
C CYS A 371 -3.88 -28.87 -20.60
N ASP A 372 -3.35 -27.68 -20.35
CA ASP A 372 -2.57 -26.94 -21.35
C ASP A 372 -1.35 -26.29 -20.67
#